data_AF-A0A7V3N9Y7-F1
#
_entry.id   AF-A0A7V3N9Y7-F1
#
_cell.length_a   1.000
_cell.length_b   1.000
_cell.length_c   1.000
_cell.angle_alpha   90.00
_cell.angle_beta   90.00
_cell.angle_gamma   90.00
#
_symmetry.space_group_name_H-M   'P 1'
#
loop_
_entity.id
_entity.type
_entity.pdbx_description
1 polymer ?
#
loop_
_entity_poly.entity_id
_entity_poly.type
_entity_poly.pdbx_seq_one_letter_code
_entity_poly.pdbx_strand_id
1 'polypeptide(L)'
;MASALIEKPACGDFLPLLDGGYDLQYSPLLEFREGEGLVLFCQMDVTGRTETDPAALILLGNILRYVSSAKPGIRRGVIYAGEPAGRSYLESVGVSPRALEGNQLPPGQVLVVGPGSGPILAPAAATVGDWLRAGGRLIAVGLNEQEANAFLPWKLATAVREHIATYFEPFGRESPFAGVSPAEVHNRDPRNISLISNGATIVGNGVLAMAQDGRAIFCQLVPWQFDYSGEKMNVKRTFRRVARLTNRLLANMGAAGNTRLLAYFAKPVGTGETRWLDGLYLDAPEEWDDPYRFFRW
;
A
#
# COMPACT_ATOMS: atom_id res chain seq x y z
N MET A 1 -9.70 5.07 -22.94
CA MET A 1 -8.55 4.75 -23.81
C MET A 1 -7.37 5.54 -23.27
N ALA A 2 -6.19 4.91 -23.22
CA ALA A 2 -4.95 5.50 -22.71
C ALA A 2 -3.79 4.88 -23.49
N SER A 3 -2.87 5.71 -23.97
CA SER A 3 -1.77 5.28 -24.86
C SER A 3 -0.47 4.96 -24.11
N ALA A 4 -0.35 5.40 -22.87
CA ALA A 4 0.74 5.06 -21.96
C ALA A 4 0.17 4.74 -20.58
N LEU A 5 0.77 3.80 -19.87
CA LEU A 5 0.28 3.33 -18.58
C LEU A 5 1.39 3.46 -17.53
N ILE A 6 1.06 4.02 -16.37
CA ILE A 6 2.00 4.19 -15.26
C ILE A 6 1.94 2.93 -14.41
N GLU A 7 3.05 2.22 -14.24
CA GLU A 7 3.13 1.13 -13.26
C GLU A 7 2.86 1.72 -11.86
N LYS A 8 2.03 1.06 -11.05
CA LYS A 8 1.66 1.57 -9.74
C LYS A 8 2.90 1.60 -8.81
N PRO A 9 3.32 2.77 -8.29
CA PRO A 9 4.52 2.86 -7.46
C PRO A 9 4.40 2.10 -6.13
N ALA A 10 5.52 1.53 -5.68
CA ALA A 10 5.62 0.83 -4.40
C ALA A 10 6.00 1.76 -3.23
N CYS A 11 6.34 3.02 -3.51
CA CYS A 11 6.71 4.03 -2.51
C CYS A 11 5.86 5.30 -2.69
N GLY A 12 5.55 6.00 -1.60
CA GLY A 12 4.80 7.27 -1.62
C GLY A 12 3.29 7.12 -1.61
N ASP A 13 2.55 8.23 -1.50
CA ASP A 13 1.08 8.21 -1.46
C ASP A 13 0.47 8.25 -2.86
N PHE A 14 0.58 7.14 -3.60
CA PHE A 14 -0.04 6.98 -4.92
C PHE A 14 -1.36 6.21 -4.85
N LEU A 15 -2.46 6.87 -5.18
CA LEU A 15 -3.81 6.31 -5.19
C LEU A 15 -4.28 6.11 -6.65
N PRO A 16 -4.41 4.87 -7.14
CA PRO A 16 -5.00 4.64 -8.46
C PRO A 16 -6.49 4.97 -8.41
N LEU A 17 -6.90 5.93 -9.24
CA LEU A 17 -8.31 6.26 -9.45
C LEU A 17 -8.94 5.36 -10.52
N LEU A 18 -8.11 4.82 -11.40
CA LEU A 18 -8.47 3.81 -12.38
C LEU A 18 -7.35 2.78 -12.46
N ASP A 19 -7.65 1.50 -12.26
CA ASP A 19 -6.73 0.40 -12.50
C ASP A 19 -6.85 -0.06 -13.97
N GLY A 20 -5.75 -0.57 -14.51
CA GLY A 20 -5.75 -1.13 -15.87
C GLY A 20 -4.44 -1.79 -16.25
N GLY A 21 -4.33 -2.04 -17.55
CA GLY A 21 -3.18 -2.72 -18.13
C GLY A 21 -3.09 -4.20 -17.75
N TYR A 22 -1.97 -4.82 -18.13
CA TYR A 22 -1.71 -6.22 -17.86
C TYR A 22 -1.73 -6.47 -16.36
N ASP A 23 -2.48 -7.50 -15.96
CA ASP A 23 -2.54 -7.98 -14.58
C ASP A 23 -2.99 -6.91 -13.56
N LEU A 24 -3.68 -5.86 -14.05
CA LEU A 24 -4.07 -4.67 -13.32
C LEU A 24 -2.89 -3.97 -12.60
N GLN A 25 -1.67 -4.13 -13.08
CA GLN A 25 -0.46 -3.59 -12.45
C GLN A 25 -0.29 -2.07 -12.67
N TYR A 26 -1.08 -1.49 -13.57
CA TYR A 26 -0.91 -0.12 -14.03
C TYR A 26 -2.13 0.75 -13.71
N SER A 27 -1.92 2.07 -13.80
CA SER A 27 -2.98 3.06 -13.64
C SER A 27 -2.84 4.18 -14.68
N PRO A 28 -3.84 4.39 -15.55
CA PRO A 28 -3.87 5.55 -16.44
C PRO A 28 -4.35 6.84 -15.75
N LEU A 29 -4.88 6.76 -14.53
CA LEU A 29 -5.31 7.93 -13.76
C LEU A 29 -4.92 7.73 -12.29
N LEU A 30 -3.87 8.43 -11.88
CA LEU A 30 -3.17 8.19 -10.62
C LEU A 30 -3.04 9.50 -9.84
N GLU A 31 -3.50 9.50 -8.60
CA GLU A 31 -3.30 10.60 -7.66
C GLU A 31 -2.04 10.38 -6.85
N PHE A 32 -1.28 11.45 -6.63
CA PHE A 32 -0.13 11.49 -5.73
C PHE A 32 -0.31 12.60 -4.71
N ARG A 33 -0.01 12.31 -3.44
CA ARG A 33 -0.02 13.30 -2.36
C ARG A 33 1.32 13.38 -1.66
N GLU A 34 1.78 14.60 -1.41
CA GLU A 34 2.95 14.85 -0.58
C GLU A 34 2.84 16.24 0.06
N GLY A 35 3.14 16.33 1.36
CA GLY A 35 2.85 17.53 2.14
C GLY A 35 1.38 17.93 2.09
N GLU A 36 1.11 19.18 1.75
CA GLU A 36 -0.25 19.72 1.59
C GLU A 36 -0.75 19.65 0.13
N GLY A 37 0.09 19.17 -0.78
CA GLY A 37 -0.16 19.17 -2.22
C GLY A 37 -0.78 17.88 -2.75
N LEU A 38 -1.38 18.01 -3.93
CA LEU A 38 -1.85 16.90 -4.74
C LEU A 38 -1.34 17.08 -6.17
N VAL A 39 -0.84 16.00 -6.77
CA VAL A 39 -0.54 15.91 -8.20
C VAL A 39 -1.43 14.82 -8.79
N LEU A 40 -2.11 15.13 -9.90
CA LEU A 40 -2.88 14.13 -10.64
C LEU A 40 -2.19 13.81 -11.96
N PHE A 41 -1.78 12.56 -12.12
CA PHE A 41 -1.25 12.02 -13.36
C PHE A 41 -2.40 11.46 -14.20
N CYS A 42 -2.57 11.98 -15.42
CA CYS A 42 -3.61 11.57 -16.35
C CYS A 42 -2.99 11.13 -17.67
N GLN A 43 -3.10 9.84 -17.98
CA GLN A 43 -2.78 9.25 -19.28
C GLN A 43 -4.04 8.85 -20.07
N MET A 44 -5.22 9.19 -19.53
CA MET A 44 -6.48 9.03 -20.24
C MET A 44 -6.49 9.97 -21.44
N ASP A 45 -6.95 9.47 -22.58
CA ASP A 45 -7.12 10.28 -23.79
C ASP A 45 -8.26 11.29 -23.56
N VAL A 46 -7.93 12.46 -22.98
CA VAL A 46 -8.87 13.56 -22.69
C VAL A 46 -8.62 14.80 -23.56
N THR A 47 -7.53 14.81 -24.32
CA THR A 47 -7.17 15.86 -25.29
C THR A 47 -6.71 15.24 -26.60
N GLY A 48 -6.43 16.05 -27.63
CA GLY A 48 -5.84 15.56 -28.89
C GLY A 48 -6.79 14.77 -29.79
N ARG A 49 -8.11 14.89 -29.59
CA ARG A 49 -9.13 14.26 -30.45
C ARG A 49 -9.50 15.16 -31.63
N THR A 50 -9.72 14.55 -32.80
CA THR A 50 -10.11 15.24 -34.04
C THR A 50 -11.50 15.87 -33.94
N GLU A 51 -12.39 15.29 -33.14
CA GLU A 51 -13.75 15.76 -32.89
C GLU A 51 -14.01 15.94 -31.40
N THR A 52 -15.07 16.68 -31.08
CA THR A 52 -15.53 16.83 -29.70
C THR A 52 -16.02 15.49 -29.16
N ASP A 53 -15.41 15.04 -28.06
CA ASP A 53 -15.82 13.83 -27.37
C ASP A 53 -16.47 14.18 -26.02
N PRO A 54 -17.79 13.96 -25.86
CA PRO A 54 -18.51 14.26 -24.61
C PRO A 54 -17.96 13.52 -23.40
N ALA A 55 -17.52 12.27 -23.54
CA ALA A 55 -16.96 11.49 -22.42
C ALA A 55 -15.62 12.07 -21.97
N ALA A 56 -14.80 12.54 -22.92
CA ALA A 56 -13.54 13.23 -22.63
C ALA A 56 -13.77 14.51 -21.83
N LEU A 57 -14.74 15.33 -22.26
CA LEU A 57 -15.08 16.59 -21.62
C LEU A 57 -15.66 16.38 -20.22
N ILE A 58 -16.51 15.37 -20.03
CA ILE A 58 -17.04 15.00 -18.72
C ILE A 58 -15.90 14.56 -17.79
N LEU A 59 -14.99 13.72 -18.26
CA LEU A 59 -13.85 13.26 -17.46
C LEU A 59 -12.93 14.42 -17.08
N LEU A 60 -12.59 15.30 -18.03
CA LEU A 60 -11.79 16.49 -17.76
C LEU A 60 -12.46 17.41 -16.74
N GLY A 61 -13.77 17.67 -16.88
CA GLY A 61 -14.54 18.45 -15.91
C GLY A 61 -14.58 17.82 -14.52
N ASN A 62 -14.67 16.48 -14.43
CA ASN A 62 -14.59 15.75 -13.17
C ASN A 62 -13.20 15.90 -12.53
N ILE A 63 -12.13 15.76 -13.31
CA ILE A 63 -10.75 15.93 -12.86
C ILE A 63 -10.53 17.33 -12.30
N LEU A 64 -10.93 18.37 -13.03
CA LEU A 64 -10.74 19.76 -12.59
C LEU A 64 -11.49 20.06 -11.30
N ARG A 65 -12.76 19.61 -11.19
CA ARG A 65 -13.53 19.75 -9.94
C ARG A 65 -12.89 18.99 -8.79
N TYR A 66 -12.43 17.77 -9.05
CA TYR A 66 -11.77 16.93 -8.08
C TYR A 66 -10.53 17.60 -7.48
N VAL A 67 -9.59 18.00 -8.35
CA VAL A 67 -8.33 18.65 -7.93
C VAL A 67 -8.61 19.98 -7.21
N SER A 68 -9.57 20.77 -7.70
CA SER A 68 -9.92 22.06 -7.09
C SER A 68 -10.56 21.94 -5.69
N SER A 69 -11.11 20.76 -5.36
CA SER A 69 -11.73 20.47 -4.06
C SER A 69 -10.81 19.71 -3.10
N ALA A 70 -9.61 19.34 -3.55
CA ALA A 70 -8.70 18.50 -2.78
C ALA A 70 -8.25 19.22 -1.50
N LYS A 71 -8.35 18.51 -0.38
CA LYS A 71 -7.83 18.96 0.93
C LYS A 71 -6.57 18.18 1.28
N PRO A 72 -5.63 18.75 2.05
CA PRO A 72 -4.49 18.02 2.57
C PRO A 72 -4.92 16.74 3.31
N GLY A 73 -4.20 15.64 3.06
CA GLY A 73 -4.39 14.41 3.81
C GLY A 73 -3.78 14.50 5.20
N ILE A 74 -4.23 13.65 6.12
CA ILE A 74 -3.63 13.58 7.46
C ILE A 74 -2.32 12.80 7.38
N ARG A 75 -1.22 13.39 7.88
CA ARG A 75 0.07 12.70 8.05
C ARG A 75 0.28 12.31 9.50
N ARG A 76 0.81 11.11 9.71
CA ARG A 76 1.04 10.49 11.01
C ARG A 76 2.47 10.00 11.09
N GLY A 77 3.08 10.15 12.26
CA GLY A 77 4.33 9.46 12.54
C GLY A 77 4.09 7.96 12.71
N VAL A 78 5.12 7.17 12.43
CA VAL A 78 5.05 5.70 12.50
C VAL A 78 5.83 5.21 13.71
N ILE A 79 5.18 4.36 14.50
CA ILE A 79 5.82 3.52 15.51
C ILE A 79 5.80 2.10 14.96
N TYR A 80 6.93 1.42 15.00
CA TYR A 80 7.06 0.03 14.55
C TYR A 80 7.39 -0.89 15.70
N ALA A 81 6.73 -2.04 15.74
CA ALA A 81 7.06 -3.17 16.60
C ALA A 81 7.07 -4.46 15.77
N GLY A 82 8.14 -5.25 15.89
CA GLY A 82 8.31 -6.49 15.14
C GLY A 82 9.77 -6.76 14.83
N GLU A 83 10.01 -7.72 13.95
CA GLU A 83 11.35 -8.13 13.53
C GLU A 83 12.10 -7.02 12.76
N PRO A 84 13.45 -7.04 12.76
CA PRO A 84 14.26 -6.05 12.06
C PRO A 84 13.97 -5.94 10.55
N ALA A 85 13.61 -7.04 9.88
CA ALA A 85 13.34 -7.04 8.44
C ALA A 85 12.18 -6.11 8.06
N GLY A 86 11.09 -6.09 8.84
CA GLY A 86 9.97 -5.17 8.61
C GLY A 86 10.36 -3.71 8.89
N ARG A 87 11.26 -3.44 9.84
CA ARG A 87 11.80 -2.09 10.05
C ARG A 87 12.60 -1.62 8.82
N SER A 88 13.54 -2.43 8.36
CA SER A 88 14.35 -2.12 7.17
C SER A 88 13.49 -1.94 5.92
N TYR A 89 12.42 -2.72 5.79
CA TYR A 89 11.44 -2.55 4.71
C TYR A 89 10.69 -1.22 4.79
N LEU A 90 10.21 -0.82 5.98
CA LEU A 90 9.57 0.49 6.15
C LEU A 90 10.53 1.64 5.79
N GLU A 91 11.79 1.53 6.19
CA GLU A 91 12.83 2.50 5.85
C GLU A 91 13.07 2.56 4.32
N SER A 92 13.06 1.42 3.61
CA SER A 92 13.26 1.39 2.16
C SER A 92 12.10 2.01 1.36
N VAL A 93 10.86 1.98 1.88
CA VAL A 93 9.71 2.69 1.27
C VAL A 93 9.60 4.17 1.68
N GLY A 94 10.62 4.71 2.35
CA GLY A 94 10.69 6.12 2.74
C GLY A 94 9.91 6.48 4.00
N VAL A 95 9.54 5.49 4.83
CA VAL A 95 8.98 5.71 6.17
C VAL A 95 10.12 5.79 7.18
N SER A 96 10.01 6.68 8.18
CA SER A 96 10.98 6.77 9.28
C SER A 96 10.36 6.24 10.58
N PRO A 97 10.32 4.91 10.78
CA PRO A 97 9.67 4.33 11.95
C PRO A 97 10.47 4.56 13.23
N ARG A 98 9.79 4.96 14.30
CA ARG A 98 10.35 4.96 15.66
C ARG A 98 10.08 3.63 16.36
N ALA A 99 10.97 3.24 17.26
CA ALA A 99 10.70 2.10 18.12
C ALA A 99 9.62 2.47 19.16
N LEU A 100 8.95 1.47 19.71
CA LEU A 100 8.10 1.67 20.87
C LEU A 100 8.97 1.91 22.11
N GLU A 101 8.82 3.07 22.74
CA GLU A 101 9.56 3.44 23.96
C GLU A 101 8.61 3.46 25.16
N GLY A 102 9.00 2.78 26.25
CA GLY A 102 8.30 2.86 27.54
C GLY A 102 6.81 2.48 27.50
N ASN A 103 6.39 1.61 26.57
CA ASN A 103 4.99 1.25 26.32
C ASN A 103 4.07 2.45 26.00
N GLN A 104 4.63 3.56 25.51
CA GLN A 104 3.88 4.77 25.21
C GLN A 104 3.44 4.83 23.76
N LEU A 105 2.17 5.16 23.53
CA LEU A 105 1.60 5.40 22.21
C LEU A 105 1.03 6.83 22.15
N PRO A 106 1.78 7.79 21.60
CA PRO A 106 1.32 9.16 21.46
C PRO A 106 0.08 9.27 20.53
N PRO A 107 -0.78 10.27 20.74
CA PRO A 107 -1.89 10.55 19.82
C PRO A 107 -1.37 10.94 18.43
N GLY A 108 -2.19 10.69 17.40
CA GLY A 108 -1.89 11.08 16.03
C GLY A 108 -0.81 10.25 15.31
N GLN A 109 -0.34 9.16 15.91
CA GLN A 109 0.59 8.20 15.31
C GLN A 109 -0.15 7.02 14.64
N VAL A 110 0.58 6.23 13.86
CA VAL A 110 0.19 4.89 13.42
C VAL A 110 1.14 3.89 14.06
N LEU A 111 0.58 2.82 14.64
CA LEU A 111 1.34 1.67 15.10
C LEU A 111 1.34 0.64 13.97
N VAL A 112 2.51 0.37 13.41
CA VAL A 112 2.71 -0.70 12.42
C VAL A 112 3.34 -1.88 13.13
N VAL A 113 2.75 -3.05 12.99
CA VAL A 113 3.20 -4.27 13.67
C VAL A 113 3.49 -5.36 12.66
N GLY A 114 4.67 -5.96 12.77
CA GLY A 114 5.12 -7.08 11.94
C GLY A 114 5.26 -8.37 12.76
N PRO A 115 5.71 -9.46 12.12
CA PRO A 115 6.06 -10.71 12.81
C PRO A 115 7.03 -10.45 13.97
N GLY A 116 6.89 -11.19 15.06
CA GLY A 116 7.69 -11.02 16.28
C GLY A 116 7.22 -9.88 17.20
N SER A 117 6.13 -9.17 16.86
CA SER A 117 5.62 -8.05 17.65
C SER A 117 4.93 -8.45 18.96
N GLY A 118 4.42 -9.68 19.08
CA GLY A 118 3.64 -10.14 20.22
C GLY A 118 4.33 -9.91 21.58
N PRO A 119 5.54 -10.45 21.81
CA PRO A 119 6.28 -10.23 23.06
C PRO A 119 6.65 -8.77 23.32
N ILE A 120 6.88 -7.98 22.27
CA ILE A 120 7.22 -6.55 22.37
C ILE A 120 6.00 -5.75 22.86
N LEU A 121 4.80 -6.10 22.39
CA LEU A 121 3.58 -5.36 22.66
C LEU A 121 2.76 -5.90 23.83
N ALA A 122 3.00 -7.14 24.28
CA ALA A 122 2.27 -7.71 25.42
C ALA A 122 2.32 -6.82 26.69
N PRO A 123 3.46 -6.21 27.06
CA PRO A 123 3.50 -5.27 28.20
C PRO A 123 2.67 -3.98 27.97
N ALA A 124 2.38 -3.63 26.72
CA ALA A 124 1.64 -2.44 26.32
C ALA A 124 0.18 -2.75 25.92
N ALA A 125 -0.33 -3.96 26.14
CA ALA A 125 -1.65 -4.39 25.65
C ALA A 125 -2.80 -3.47 26.09
N ALA A 126 -2.83 -3.09 27.38
CA ALA A 126 -3.82 -2.14 27.89
C ALA A 126 -3.70 -0.76 27.22
N THR A 127 -2.47 -0.25 27.08
CA THR A 127 -2.19 1.01 26.40
C THR A 127 -2.64 0.98 24.94
N VAL A 128 -2.38 -0.12 24.21
CA VAL A 128 -2.86 -0.28 22.83
C VAL A 128 -4.38 -0.20 22.77
N GLY A 129 -5.07 -0.84 23.69
CA GLY A 129 -6.53 -0.80 23.76
C GLY A 129 -7.09 0.60 24.00
N ASP A 130 -6.54 1.31 24.98
CA ASP A 130 -6.93 2.68 25.31
C ASP A 130 -6.64 3.64 24.15
N TRP A 131 -5.48 3.47 23.52
CA TRP A 131 -5.04 4.28 22.39
C TRP A 131 -5.90 4.08 21.14
N LEU A 132 -6.27 2.83 20.80
CA LEU A 132 -7.20 2.54 19.70
C LEU A 132 -8.57 3.18 19.95
N ARG A 133 -9.08 3.11 21.19
CA ARG A 133 -10.35 3.77 21.58
C ARG A 133 -10.27 5.28 21.43
N ALA A 134 -9.11 5.89 21.72
CA ALA A 134 -8.84 7.31 21.53
C ALA A 134 -8.58 7.73 20.08
N GLY A 135 -8.73 6.82 19.11
CA GLY A 135 -8.57 7.13 17.68
C GLY A 135 -7.19 6.79 17.10
N GLY A 136 -6.38 6.02 17.81
CA GLY A 136 -5.17 5.39 17.27
C GLY A 136 -5.43 4.58 16.01
N ARG A 137 -4.36 4.32 15.25
CA ARG A 137 -4.40 3.62 13.97
C ARG A 137 -3.40 2.47 13.95
N LEU A 138 -3.86 1.24 13.78
CA LEU A 138 -3.04 0.03 13.78
C LEU A 138 -3.00 -0.59 12.37
N ILE A 139 -1.81 -0.94 11.91
CA ILE A 139 -1.59 -1.77 10.72
C ILE A 139 -0.84 -3.02 11.17
N ALA A 140 -1.46 -4.18 11.05
CA ALA A 140 -0.84 -5.46 11.34
C ALA A 140 -0.50 -6.21 10.06
N VAL A 141 0.77 -6.61 9.92
CA VAL A 141 1.30 -7.28 8.74
C VAL A 141 1.83 -8.65 9.15
N GLY A 142 1.23 -9.72 8.62
CA GLY A 142 1.71 -11.10 8.78
C GLY A 142 1.61 -11.70 10.18
N LEU A 143 0.68 -11.23 11.02
CA LEU A 143 0.54 -11.76 12.37
C LEU A 143 -0.26 -13.07 12.40
N ASN A 144 0.25 -14.05 13.14
CA ASN A 144 -0.55 -15.19 13.54
C ASN A 144 -1.49 -14.87 14.73
N GLU A 145 -2.38 -15.81 15.06
CA GLU A 145 -3.35 -15.65 16.15
C GLU A 145 -2.72 -15.34 17.51
N GLN A 146 -1.64 -16.04 17.87
CA GLN A 146 -0.98 -15.87 19.17
C GLN A 146 -0.35 -14.47 19.28
N GLU A 147 0.35 -14.03 18.24
CA GLU A 147 1.00 -12.71 18.20
C GLU A 147 -0.03 -11.58 18.27
N ALA A 148 -1.10 -11.67 17.47
CA ALA A 148 -2.17 -10.68 17.47
C ALA A 148 -2.86 -10.61 18.85
N ASN A 149 -3.20 -11.76 19.42
CA ASN A 149 -3.90 -11.83 20.71
C ASN A 149 -3.02 -11.51 21.93
N ALA A 150 -1.72 -11.31 21.75
CA ALA A 150 -0.82 -10.90 22.82
C ALA A 150 -1.04 -9.44 23.26
N PHE A 151 -1.56 -8.59 22.36
CA PHE A 151 -1.69 -7.15 22.64
C PHE A 151 -3.03 -6.54 22.20
N LEU A 152 -3.79 -7.20 21.32
CA LEU A 152 -5.10 -6.69 20.91
C LEU A 152 -6.08 -6.70 22.09
N PRO A 153 -6.96 -5.67 22.21
CA PRO A 153 -7.97 -5.61 23.26
C PRO A 153 -9.20 -6.49 22.95
N TRP A 154 -9.17 -7.29 21.89
CA TRP A 154 -10.17 -8.31 21.54
C TRP A 154 -9.48 -9.56 21.01
N LYS A 155 -10.23 -10.65 20.85
CA LYS A 155 -9.72 -11.90 20.28
C LYS A 155 -9.91 -11.96 18.77
N LEU A 156 -8.80 -12.16 18.08
CA LEU A 156 -8.71 -12.51 16.67
C LEU A 156 -8.56 -14.03 16.55
N ALA A 157 -9.10 -14.64 15.51
CA ALA A 157 -8.82 -16.02 15.15
C ALA A 157 -8.19 -16.10 13.77
N THR A 158 -7.27 -17.06 13.57
CA THR A 158 -6.66 -17.32 12.26
C THR A 158 -6.78 -18.79 11.87
N ALA A 159 -6.73 -19.08 10.57
CA ALA A 159 -6.62 -20.43 10.03
C ALA A 159 -5.45 -20.48 9.05
N VAL A 160 -4.53 -21.41 9.28
CA VAL A 160 -3.42 -21.66 8.36
C VAL A 160 -3.97 -22.35 7.11
N ARG A 161 -3.93 -21.67 5.97
CA ARG A 161 -4.40 -22.17 4.68
C ARG A 161 -3.57 -21.60 3.54
N GLU A 162 -3.57 -22.30 2.41
CA GLU A 162 -2.94 -21.81 1.20
C GLU A 162 -3.65 -20.56 0.70
N HIS A 163 -2.88 -19.55 0.31
CA HIS A 163 -3.41 -18.36 -0.34
C HIS A 163 -2.73 -18.14 -1.70
N ILE A 164 -3.57 -18.03 -2.72
CA ILE A 164 -3.19 -17.73 -4.11
C ILE A 164 -3.85 -16.43 -4.54
N ALA A 165 -5.18 -16.38 -4.53
CA ALA A 165 -5.94 -15.19 -4.88
C ALA A 165 -7.28 -15.19 -4.14
N THR A 166 -7.94 -14.04 -4.12
CA THR A 166 -9.30 -13.90 -3.61
C THR A 166 -9.99 -12.72 -4.28
N TYR A 167 -11.31 -12.72 -4.26
CA TYR A 167 -12.14 -11.65 -4.82
C TYR A 167 -12.77 -10.81 -3.71
N PHE A 168 -12.88 -9.51 -3.96
CA PHE A 168 -13.69 -8.58 -3.20
C PHE A 168 -14.04 -7.37 -4.08
N GLU A 169 -15.15 -6.71 -3.75
CA GLU A 169 -15.60 -5.50 -4.46
C GLU A 169 -14.65 -4.31 -4.21
N PRO A 170 -14.60 -3.34 -5.15
CA PRO A 170 -13.81 -2.12 -4.97
C PRO A 170 -14.20 -1.34 -3.72
N PHE A 171 -13.20 -0.80 -3.03
CA PHE A 171 -13.42 0.01 -1.84
C PHE A 171 -13.71 1.47 -2.17
N GLY A 172 -14.62 2.08 -1.41
CA GLY A 172 -14.86 3.52 -1.45
C GLY A 172 -13.67 4.33 -0.96
N ARG A 173 -13.63 5.62 -1.31
CA ARG A 173 -12.53 6.55 -1.04
C ARG A 173 -12.12 6.65 0.43
N GLU A 174 -13.09 6.62 1.33
CA GLU A 174 -12.86 6.77 2.78
C GLU A 174 -12.48 5.45 3.47
N SER A 175 -12.43 4.35 2.72
CA SER A 175 -12.02 3.05 3.23
C SER A 175 -10.53 3.05 3.56
N PRO A 176 -10.08 2.36 4.64
CA PRO A 176 -8.66 2.11 4.86
C PRO A 176 -8.05 1.20 3.77
N PHE A 177 -8.88 0.60 2.91
CA PHE A 177 -8.48 -0.18 1.74
C PHE A 177 -8.71 0.54 0.40
N ALA A 178 -8.93 1.87 0.42
CA ALA A 178 -9.08 2.65 -0.80
C ALA A 178 -7.92 2.40 -1.78
N GLY A 179 -8.28 2.15 -3.04
CA GLY A 179 -7.32 1.81 -4.08
C GLY A 179 -6.59 0.48 -3.86
N VAL A 180 -7.16 -0.48 -3.14
CA VAL A 180 -6.68 -1.88 -3.11
C VAL A 180 -7.64 -2.74 -3.95
N SER A 181 -7.09 -3.58 -4.82
CA SER A 181 -7.84 -4.50 -5.66
C SER A 181 -7.44 -5.96 -5.40
N PRO A 182 -8.19 -6.95 -5.92
CA PRO A 182 -7.78 -8.35 -5.92
C PRO A 182 -6.37 -8.61 -6.52
N ALA A 183 -5.90 -7.75 -7.42
CA ALA A 183 -4.57 -7.91 -8.04
C ALA A 183 -3.43 -7.73 -7.04
N GLU A 184 -3.59 -6.86 -6.04
CA GLU A 184 -2.59 -6.60 -5.01
C GLU A 184 -2.40 -7.76 -4.04
N VAL A 185 -3.43 -8.59 -3.85
CA VAL A 185 -3.38 -9.76 -2.99
C VAL A 185 -3.13 -11.06 -3.77
N HIS A 186 -2.97 -11.00 -5.10
CA HIS A 186 -2.69 -12.19 -5.88
C HIS A 186 -1.23 -12.62 -5.69
N ASN A 187 -1.07 -13.73 -4.97
CA ASN A 187 0.17 -14.43 -4.70
C ASN A 187 0.50 -15.46 -5.78
N ARG A 188 1.54 -15.21 -6.57
CA ARG A 188 2.07 -16.13 -7.60
C ARG A 188 3.13 -17.10 -7.04
N ASP A 189 3.29 -17.12 -5.72
CA ASP A 189 4.09 -18.09 -4.98
C ASP A 189 3.23 -18.73 -3.86
N PRO A 190 2.26 -19.59 -4.23
CA PRO A 190 1.29 -20.18 -3.30
C PRO A 190 1.97 -20.74 -2.04
N ARG A 191 1.46 -20.31 -0.88
CA ARG A 191 2.00 -20.73 0.42
C ARG A 191 0.92 -20.70 1.47
N ASN A 192 1.09 -21.52 2.50
CA ASN A 192 0.24 -21.52 3.68
C ASN A 192 0.53 -20.28 4.54
N ILE A 193 -0.50 -19.47 4.82
CA ILE A 193 -0.41 -18.29 5.68
C ILE A 193 -1.56 -18.28 6.70
N SER A 194 -1.40 -17.52 7.78
CA SER A 194 -2.39 -17.37 8.86
C SER A 194 -3.53 -16.42 8.46
N LEU A 195 -4.46 -16.89 7.61
CA LEU A 195 -5.61 -16.10 7.19
C LEU A 195 -6.54 -15.77 8.36
N ILE A 196 -7.03 -14.53 8.44
CA ILE A 196 -7.98 -14.13 9.48
C ILE A 196 -9.31 -14.85 9.27
N SER A 197 -9.77 -15.56 10.29
CA SER A 197 -11.00 -16.37 10.25
C SER A 197 -12.10 -15.84 11.17
N ASN A 198 -11.78 -15.04 12.18
CA ASN A 198 -12.76 -14.38 13.05
C ASN A 198 -12.16 -13.18 13.81
N GLY A 199 -13.00 -12.38 14.46
CA GLY A 199 -12.59 -11.26 15.33
C GLY A 199 -12.32 -9.94 14.59
N ALA A 200 -12.62 -9.89 13.30
CA ALA A 200 -12.54 -8.70 12.45
C ALA A 200 -13.51 -8.84 11.28
N THR A 201 -13.83 -7.74 10.60
CA THR A 201 -14.50 -7.76 9.30
C THR A 201 -13.53 -8.27 8.26
N ILE A 202 -13.76 -9.50 7.81
CA ILE A 202 -12.91 -10.22 6.85
C ILE A 202 -13.12 -9.65 5.45
N VAL A 203 -12.02 -9.49 4.70
CA VAL A 203 -12.01 -9.13 3.28
C VAL A 203 -11.40 -10.29 2.49
N GLY A 204 -12.06 -10.65 1.38
CA GLY A 204 -11.69 -11.81 0.58
C GLY A 204 -11.76 -13.10 1.41
N ASN A 205 -10.67 -13.85 1.47
CA ASN A 205 -10.57 -15.11 2.20
C ASN A 205 -9.90 -14.97 3.59
N GLY A 206 -9.73 -13.75 4.11
CA GLY A 206 -8.98 -13.49 5.35
C GLY A 206 -7.56 -13.00 5.14
N VAL A 207 -7.13 -12.77 3.89
CA VAL A 207 -5.83 -12.15 3.58
C VAL A 207 -5.78 -10.69 4.02
N LEU A 208 -6.93 -10.01 3.98
CA LEU A 208 -7.15 -8.68 4.53
C LEU A 208 -8.29 -8.73 5.56
N ALA A 209 -8.23 -7.88 6.57
CA ALA A 209 -9.35 -7.67 7.49
C ALA A 209 -9.27 -6.30 8.15
N MET A 210 -10.39 -5.80 8.65
CA MET A 210 -10.43 -4.57 9.45
C MET A 210 -11.29 -4.72 10.70
N ALA A 211 -10.95 -3.97 11.74
CA ALA A 211 -11.69 -3.90 12.99
C ALA A 211 -11.73 -2.45 13.50
N GLN A 212 -12.55 -2.21 14.52
CA GLN A 212 -12.67 -0.89 15.18
C GLN A 212 -12.97 0.22 14.17
N ASP A 213 -13.95 0.02 13.28
CA ASP A 213 -14.35 1.01 12.26
C ASP A 213 -13.20 1.43 11.32
N GLY A 214 -12.36 0.46 10.94
CA GLY A 214 -11.21 0.70 10.06
C GLY A 214 -9.98 1.30 10.75
N ARG A 215 -10.00 1.46 12.08
CA ARG A 215 -8.84 1.92 12.85
C ARG A 215 -7.75 0.87 13.00
N ALA A 216 -8.12 -0.40 12.95
CA ALA A 216 -7.17 -1.51 12.92
C ALA A 216 -7.36 -2.27 11.61
N ILE A 217 -6.29 -2.42 10.83
CA ILE A 217 -6.29 -3.21 9.60
C ILE A 217 -5.23 -4.31 9.68
N PHE A 218 -5.51 -5.40 8.98
CA PHE A 218 -4.71 -6.61 8.96
C PHE A 218 -4.41 -6.98 7.50
N CYS A 219 -3.15 -7.30 7.21
CA CYS A 219 -2.68 -7.83 5.94
C CYS A 219 -1.81 -9.05 6.20
N GLN A 220 -2.19 -10.22 5.69
CA GLN A 220 -1.47 -11.47 5.93
C GLN A 220 -0.33 -11.71 4.94
N LEU A 221 -0.15 -10.80 3.97
CA LEU A 221 0.99 -10.82 3.04
C LEU A 221 2.10 -9.90 3.55
N VAL A 222 3.31 -10.45 3.60
CA VAL A 222 4.49 -9.79 4.17
C VAL A 222 5.51 -9.56 3.05
N PRO A 223 5.71 -8.33 2.55
CA PRO A 223 6.49 -8.10 1.34
C PRO A 223 7.95 -8.57 1.50
N TRP A 224 8.57 -8.36 2.66
CA TRP A 224 9.95 -8.77 2.93
C TRP A 224 10.16 -10.29 3.11
N GLN A 225 9.11 -11.12 2.97
CA GLN A 225 9.22 -12.59 2.96
C GLN A 225 9.15 -13.19 1.54
N PHE A 226 9.11 -12.35 0.50
CA PHE A 226 9.16 -12.77 -0.90
C PHE A 226 10.56 -12.56 -1.47
N ASP A 227 11.47 -13.48 -1.14
CA ASP A 227 12.81 -13.50 -1.72
C ASP A 227 12.78 -14.06 -3.15
N TYR A 228 13.00 -13.18 -4.11
CA TYR A 228 13.08 -13.50 -5.53
C TYR A 228 14.53 -13.57 -6.04
N SER A 229 15.52 -13.66 -5.15
CA SER A 229 16.89 -14.00 -5.53
C SER A 229 16.92 -15.32 -6.33
N GLY A 230 17.78 -15.36 -7.35
CA GLY A 230 17.86 -16.50 -8.28
C GLY A 230 16.75 -16.55 -9.33
N GLU A 231 16.40 -15.40 -9.92
CA GLU A 231 15.54 -15.26 -11.12
C GLU A 231 14.11 -15.82 -10.97
N LYS A 232 13.55 -15.80 -9.76
CA LYS A 232 12.17 -16.27 -9.49
C LYS A 232 11.13 -15.22 -9.88
N MET A 233 10.90 -15.05 -11.18
CA MET A 233 10.04 -14.00 -11.73
C MET A 233 8.62 -13.95 -11.13
N ASN A 234 8.01 -15.11 -10.85
CA ASN A 234 6.68 -15.15 -10.19
C ASN A 234 6.72 -14.61 -8.74
N VAL A 235 7.80 -14.87 -8.02
CA VAL A 235 8.03 -14.33 -6.67
C VAL A 235 8.27 -12.82 -6.76
N LYS A 236 9.05 -12.36 -7.74
CA LYS A 236 9.30 -10.91 -7.99
C LYS A 236 7.98 -10.16 -8.25
N ARG A 237 7.11 -10.70 -9.11
CA ARG A 237 5.76 -10.13 -9.37
C ARG A 237 4.91 -10.06 -8.11
N THR A 238 4.99 -11.09 -7.26
CA THR A 238 4.28 -11.11 -5.97
C THR A 238 4.85 -10.04 -5.03
N PHE A 239 6.18 -9.96 -4.90
CA PHE A 239 6.85 -8.95 -4.10
C PHE A 239 6.40 -7.54 -4.47
N ARG A 240 6.41 -7.17 -5.77
CA ARG A 240 5.98 -5.84 -6.23
C ARG A 240 4.53 -5.51 -5.85
N ARG A 241 3.63 -6.47 -6.01
CA ARG A 241 2.20 -6.31 -5.66
C ARG A 241 1.99 -6.14 -4.18
N VAL A 242 2.62 -6.98 -3.37
CA VAL A 242 2.52 -6.92 -1.91
C VAL A 242 3.22 -5.66 -1.37
N ALA A 243 4.28 -5.20 -2.03
CA ALA A 243 4.93 -3.94 -1.68
C ALA A 243 4.00 -2.74 -1.93
N ARG A 244 3.39 -2.66 -3.11
CA ARG A 244 2.37 -1.65 -3.41
C ARG A 244 1.15 -1.76 -2.50
N LEU A 245 0.71 -2.97 -2.16
CA LEU A 245 -0.38 -3.21 -1.20
C LEU A 245 -0.02 -2.55 0.13
N THR A 246 1.12 -2.93 0.70
CA THR A 246 1.60 -2.44 1.99
C THR A 246 1.72 -0.91 1.99
N ASN A 247 2.30 -0.35 0.93
CA ASN A 247 2.41 1.10 0.76
C ASN A 247 1.04 1.81 0.69
N ARG A 248 0.06 1.25 -0.03
CA ARG A 248 -1.30 1.81 -0.08
C ARG A 248 -2.00 1.75 1.28
N LEU A 249 -1.82 0.67 2.04
CA LEU A 249 -2.34 0.54 3.40
C LEU A 249 -1.70 1.57 4.34
N LEU A 250 -0.38 1.75 4.27
CA LEU A 250 0.34 2.79 5.02
C LEU A 250 -0.23 4.17 4.69
N ALA A 251 -0.35 4.49 3.41
CA ALA A 251 -0.82 5.78 2.96
C ALA A 251 -2.28 6.06 3.35
N ASN A 252 -3.19 5.09 3.23
CA ASN A 252 -4.59 5.22 3.69
C ASN A 252 -4.70 5.47 5.20
N MET A 253 -3.73 5.01 5.97
CA MET A 253 -3.67 5.23 7.42
C MET A 253 -2.90 6.50 7.81
N GLY A 254 -2.45 7.29 6.82
CA GLY A 254 -1.71 8.54 7.00
C GLY A 254 -0.21 8.36 7.24
N ALA A 255 0.31 7.14 7.02
CA ALA A 255 1.69 6.73 7.25
C ALA A 255 2.51 6.60 5.95
N ALA A 256 2.13 7.32 4.89
CA ALA A 256 2.86 7.29 3.62
C ALA A 256 4.33 7.70 3.80
N GLY A 257 5.23 6.98 3.13
CA GLY A 257 6.65 7.34 3.03
C GLY A 257 6.87 8.59 2.17
N ASN A 258 8.01 9.25 2.36
CA ASN A 258 8.41 10.37 1.52
C ASN A 258 9.07 9.86 0.23
N THR A 259 8.90 10.61 -0.87
CA THR A 259 9.56 10.32 -2.14
C THR A 259 10.48 11.46 -2.55
N ARG A 260 11.31 11.25 -3.57
CA ARG A 260 12.11 12.32 -4.19
C ARG A 260 11.40 12.98 -5.36
N LEU A 261 10.15 12.60 -5.66
CA LEU A 261 9.47 12.99 -6.89
C LEU A 261 9.32 14.50 -7.04
N LEU A 262 8.89 15.21 -5.99
CA LEU A 262 8.75 16.68 -6.05
C LEU A 262 10.10 17.39 -6.20
N ALA A 263 11.16 16.87 -5.56
CA ALA A 263 12.51 17.41 -5.72
C ALA A 263 13.03 17.24 -7.17
N TYR A 264 12.60 16.19 -7.87
CA TYR A 264 12.95 15.95 -9.26
C TYR A 264 12.23 16.88 -10.24
N PHE A 265 11.01 17.32 -9.96
CA PHE A 265 10.31 18.30 -10.80
C PHE A 265 11.01 19.67 -10.84
N ALA A 266 11.72 20.03 -9.78
CA ALA A 266 12.42 21.30 -9.69
C ALA A 266 13.70 21.36 -10.57
N LYS A 267 14.15 20.24 -11.14
CA LYS A 267 15.43 20.14 -11.87
C LYS A 267 15.25 19.33 -13.16
N PRO A 268 15.57 19.88 -14.34
CA PRO A 268 15.60 19.11 -15.58
C PRO A 268 16.47 17.84 -15.45
N VAL A 269 16.10 16.80 -16.20
CA VAL A 269 16.90 15.57 -16.29
C VAL A 269 18.18 15.86 -17.07
N GLY A 270 19.33 15.50 -16.51
CA GLY A 270 20.61 15.62 -17.21
C GLY A 270 20.86 14.46 -18.19
N THR A 271 21.77 14.66 -19.14
CA THR A 271 22.19 13.59 -20.06
C THR A 271 22.73 12.38 -19.30
N GLY A 272 22.14 11.20 -19.54
CA GLY A 272 22.60 9.93 -18.96
C GLY A 272 22.28 9.72 -17.49
N GLU A 273 21.57 10.65 -16.84
CA GLU A 273 21.06 10.46 -15.49
C GLU A 273 20.06 9.30 -15.47
N THR A 274 19.92 8.57 -14.35
CA THR A 274 19.04 7.41 -14.22
C THR A 274 18.10 7.51 -13.01
N ARG A 275 17.73 8.74 -12.61
CA ARG A 275 16.93 9.01 -11.40
C ARG A 275 15.56 8.30 -11.34
N TRP A 276 15.06 7.80 -12.46
CA TRP A 276 13.82 7.00 -12.54
C TRP A 276 13.99 5.56 -12.05
N LEU A 277 15.23 5.08 -11.89
CA LEU A 277 15.55 3.76 -11.36
C LEU A 277 15.56 3.72 -9.82
N ASP A 278 15.48 4.87 -9.14
CA ASP A 278 15.59 4.98 -7.68
C ASP A 278 14.40 5.75 -7.08
N GLY A 279 13.83 5.21 -6.00
CA GLY A 279 12.95 5.94 -5.09
C GLY A 279 11.42 5.81 -5.29
N LEU A 280 10.94 5.20 -6.37
CA LEU A 280 9.50 4.92 -6.56
C LEU A 280 9.15 3.42 -6.51
N TYR A 281 10.14 2.57 -6.80
CA TYR A 281 10.06 1.12 -6.81
C TYR A 281 11.19 0.55 -5.93
N LEU A 282 10.99 -0.67 -5.43
CA LEU A 282 11.92 -1.31 -4.49
C LEU A 282 12.95 -2.21 -5.17
N ASP A 283 12.94 -2.22 -6.50
CA ASP A 283 13.81 -3.06 -7.32
C ASP A 283 14.12 -2.37 -8.66
N ALA A 284 15.21 -2.80 -9.29
CA ALA A 284 15.57 -2.32 -10.61
C ALA A 284 14.72 -3.05 -11.68
N PRO A 285 14.14 -2.32 -12.65
CA PRO A 285 13.41 -2.93 -13.75
C PRO A 285 14.35 -3.73 -14.67
N GLU A 286 13.93 -4.93 -15.03
CA GLU A 286 14.53 -5.84 -15.99
C GLU A 286 13.64 -5.96 -17.24
N GLU A 287 14.15 -6.58 -18.31
CA GLU A 287 13.43 -6.64 -19.59
C GLU A 287 12.05 -7.33 -19.46
N TRP A 288 11.97 -8.43 -18.71
CA TRP A 288 10.74 -9.21 -18.50
C TRP A 288 9.69 -8.52 -17.62
N ASP A 289 10.06 -7.42 -16.97
CA ASP A 289 9.17 -6.67 -16.10
C ASP A 289 8.20 -5.78 -16.88
N ASP A 290 8.54 -5.41 -18.12
CA ASP A 290 7.68 -4.69 -19.03
C ASP A 290 7.02 -5.68 -20.02
N PRO A 291 5.80 -6.17 -19.72
CA PRO A 291 5.15 -7.16 -20.56
C PRO A 291 4.79 -6.61 -21.95
N TYR A 292 4.57 -5.30 -22.08
CA TYR A 292 4.23 -4.68 -23.36
C TYR A 292 5.45 -4.66 -24.28
N ARG A 293 6.61 -4.27 -23.75
CA ARG A 293 7.85 -4.24 -24.52
C ARG A 293 8.39 -5.64 -24.80
N PHE A 294 8.39 -6.52 -23.79
CA PHE A 294 9.00 -7.84 -23.90
C PHE A 294 8.13 -8.81 -24.70
N PHE A 295 6.84 -8.94 -24.36
CA PHE A 295 5.92 -9.87 -25.05
C PHE A 295 5.24 -9.26 -26.28
N ARG A 296 5.44 -7.96 -26.55
CA ARG A 296 4.88 -7.22 -27.71
C ARG A 296 3.35 -7.27 -27.76
N TRP A 297 2.71 -7.10 -26.60
CA TRP A 297 1.26 -6.98 -26.46
C TRP A 297 0.77 -5.56 -26.70
#